data_AF-A0A946SME5-F1
#
_entry.id   AF-A0A946SME5-F1
#
_cell.length_a   1.000
_cell.length_b   1.000
_cell.length_c   1.000
_cell.angle_alpha   90.00
_cell.angle_beta   90.00
_cell.angle_gamma   90.00
#
_symmetry.space_group_name_H-M   'P 1'
#
loop_
_entity.id
_entity.type
_entity.pdbx_description
1 polymer ?
#
loop_
_entity_poly.entity_id
_entity_poly.type
_entity_poly.pdbx_seq_one_letter_code
_entity_poly.pdbx_strand_id
1 'polypeptide(L)'
;MEQHSHDHADATQWVGFRDALRLELRHHLPFTVIVTAVTAVAASVAVRTWPALVESGASFEGAHVAHVFVSAVATTAVGSRQRGGPVLAAGLGIAGSIVFCTLSDILLPYAGALAFGTPVSLDVEVLHAPVKVGLAAVAGAAGGFAHMRRLSIYSHSAHVLVSSLASVLYVHTHAAGAWADWAHAPEMAAVLFFSVFLPCCMSDLVMPVACTHCDFRGRDNPAS
;
A
#
# COMPACT_ATOMS: atom_id res chain seq x y z
N MET A 1 5.77 -61.83 9.58
CA MET A 1 6.59 -61.70 8.36
C MET A 1 5.64 -61.24 7.28
N GLU A 2 5.70 -60.06 6.70
CA GLU A 2 6.70 -58.99 6.68
C GLU A 2 5.95 -57.69 6.36
N GLN A 3 6.43 -56.61 6.96
CA GLN A 3 6.06 -55.23 6.63
C GLN A 3 6.51 -54.93 5.19
N HIS A 4 5.74 -54.12 4.46
CA HIS A 4 6.36 -53.15 3.56
C HIS A 4 5.57 -51.84 3.58
N SER A 5 6.14 -50.92 4.36
CA SER A 5 5.92 -49.49 4.35
C SER A 5 6.18 -48.91 2.95
N HIS A 6 5.31 -48.02 2.51
CA HIS A 6 5.71 -46.81 1.80
C HIS A 6 4.97 -45.63 2.40
N ASP A 7 5.52 -45.17 3.52
CA ASP A 7 5.57 -43.75 3.86
C ASP A 7 6.09 -42.95 2.64
N HIS A 8 5.53 -41.77 2.38
CA HIS A 8 6.28 -40.51 2.39
C HIS A 8 5.43 -39.32 1.94
N ALA A 9 5.05 -38.53 2.95
CA ALA A 9 5.22 -37.08 3.00
C ALA A 9 4.57 -36.27 1.87
N ASP A 10 3.34 -35.83 2.16
CA ASP A 10 2.77 -34.60 1.62
C ASP A 10 3.63 -33.43 2.12
N ALA A 11 4.75 -33.19 1.43
CA ALA A 11 5.70 -32.14 1.74
C ALA A 11 5.02 -30.79 1.47
N THR A 12 4.46 -30.21 2.54
CA THR A 12 4.14 -28.80 2.67
C THR A 12 5.37 -27.99 2.29
N GLN A 13 5.45 -27.59 1.02
CA GLN A 13 6.58 -26.87 0.48
C GLN A 13 6.58 -25.46 1.08
N TRP A 14 7.41 -25.26 2.10
CA TRP A 14 7.70 -23.95 2.65
C TRP A 14 8.24 -23.06 1.53
N VAL A 15 7.42 -22.14 1.02
CA VAL A 15 7.89 -21.07 0.15
C VAL A 15 8.74 -20.15 1.03
N GLY A 16 10.06 -20.13 0.82
CA GLY A 16 10.94 -19.26 1.60
C GLY A 16 10.51 -17.79 1.44
N PHE A 17 10.72 -16.95 2.46
CA PHE A 17 10.39 -15.52 2.42
C PHE A 17 10.82 -14.83 1.12
N ARG A 18 11.99 -15.21 0.59
CA ARG A 18 12.54 -14.68 -0.67
C ARG A 18 11.70 -15.07 -1.88
N ASP A 19 11.15 -16.27 -1.91
CA ASP A 19 10.34 -16.77 -3.01
C ASP A 19 8.91 -16.23 -2.92
N ALA A 20 8.36 -16.08 -1.71
CA ALA A 20 7.09 -15.40 -1.48
C ALA A 20 7.19 -13.92 -1.89
N LEU A 21 8.26 -13.22 -1.47
CA LEU A 21 8.54 -11.85 -1.88
C LEU A 21 8.67 -11.74 -3.41
N ARG A 22 9.40 -12.65 -4.05
CA ARG A 22 9.55 -12.64 -5.52
C ARG A 22 8.23 -12.87 -6.25
N LEU A 23 7.39 -13.77 -5.74
CA LEU A 23 6.08 -14.04 -6.32
C LEU A 23 5.18 -12.80 -6.23
N GLU A 24 5.11 -12.20 -5.04
CA GLU A 24 4.32 -11.01 -4.75
C GLU A 24 4.78 -9.81 -5.60
N LEU A 25 6.10 -9.55 -5.64
CA LEU A 25 6.70 -8.51 -6.48
C LEU A 25 6.34 -8.71 -7.96
N ARG A 26 6.44 -9.94 -8.49
CA ARG A 26 6.16 -10.22 -9.91
C ARG A 26 4.67 -10.08 -10.26
N HIS A 27 3.79 -10.41 -9.32
CA HIS A 27 2.36 -10.32 -9.54
C HIS A 27 1.86 -8.86 -9.53
N HIS A 28 2.39 -8.03 -8.62
CA HIS A 28 1.95 -6.64 -8.47
C HIS A 28 2.66 -5.65 -9.39
N LEU A 29 3.90 -5.94 -9.77
CA LEU A 29 4.69 -5.07 -10.66
C LEU A 29 3.94 -4.59 -11.92
N PRO A 30 3.27 -5.43 -12.73
CA PRO A 30 2.59 -4.95 -13.94
C PRO A 30 1.47 -3.95 -13.62
N PHE A 31 0.68 -4.22 -12.58
CA PHE A 31 -0.41 -3.32 -12.18
C PHE A 31 0.13 -2.01 -11.62
N THR A 32 1.13 -2.06 -10.73
CA THR A 32 1.74 -0.86 -10.15
C THR A 32 2.40 0.02 -11.21
N VAL A 33 3.12 -0.56 -12.17
CA VAL A 33 3.72 0.20 -13.29
C VAL A 33 2.65 0.92 -14.10
N ILE A 34 1.57 0.23 -14.48
CA ILE A 34 0.50 0.83 -15.27
C ILE A 34 -0.17 1.95 -14.48
N VAL A 35 -0.54 1.70 -13.23
CA VAL A 35 -1.23 2.68 -12.39
C VAL A 35 -0.37 3.91 -12.16
N THR A 36 0.89 3.74 -11.80
CA THR A 36 1.78 4.88 -11.50
C THR A 36 2.11 5.70 -12.75
N ALA A 37 2.27 5.07 -13.90
CA ALA A 37 2.41 5.77 -15.18
C ALA A 37 1.15 6.56 -15.56
N VAL A 38 -0.03 5.93 -15.43
CA VAL A 38 -1.32 6.59 -15.69
C VAL A 38 -1.54 7.74 -14.72
N THR A 39 -1.26 7.57 -13.43
CA THR A 39 -1.38 8.61 -12.42
C THR A 39 -0.44 9.78 -12.72
N ALA A 40 0.82 9.53 -13.07
CA ALA A 40 1.77 10.59 -13.43
C ALA A 40 1.28 11.40 -14.64
N VAL A 41 0.90 10.73 -15.73
CA VAL A 41 0.39 11.41 -16.94
C VAL A 41 -0.91 12.16 -16.65
N ALA A 42 -1.85 11.54 -15.94
CA ALA A 42 -3.12 12.16 -15.59
C ALA A 42 -2.93 13.40 -14.71
N ALA A 43 -1.99 13.37 -13.75
CA ALA A 43 -1.65 14.51 -12.92
C ALA A 43 -1.01 15.63 -13.75
N SER A 44 -0.04 15.32 -14.63
CA SER A 44 0.56 16.30 -15.54
C SER A 44 -0.47 16.96 -16.46
N VAL A 45 -1.43 16.18 -16.98
CA VAL A 45 -2.56 16.71 -17.76
C VAL A 45 -3.41 17.63 -16.88
N ALA A 46 -3.88 17.13 -15.74
CA ALA A 46 -4.86 17.80 -14.89
C ALA A 46 -4.38 19.15 -14.37
N VAL A 47 -3.11 19.25 -13.95
CA VAL A 47 -2.51 20.51 -13.49
C VAL A 47 -2.49 21.56 -14.60
N ARG A 48 -2.27 21.14 -15.85
CA ARG A 48 -2.20 22.06 -17.00
C ARG A 48 -3.57 22.44 -17.55
N THR A 49 -4.51 21.51 -17.56
CA THR A 49 -5.83 21.71 -18.17
C THR A 49 -6.86 22.26 -17.19
N TRP A 50 -6.77 21.90 -15.90
CA TRP A 50 -7.73 22.29 -14.86
C TRP A 50 -7.04 22.76 -13.56
N PRO A 51 -6.14 23.76 -13.62
CA PRO A 51 -5.40 24.22 -12.43
C PRO A 51 -6.32 24.61 -11.27
N ALA A 52 -7.40 25.35 -11.55
CA ALA A 52 -8.37 25.77 -10.54
C ALA A 52 -9.08 24.59 -9.85
N LEU A 53 -9.32 23.47 -10.55
CA LEU A 53 -9.94 22.28 -9.96
C LEU A 53 -8.95 21.54 -9.06
N VAL A 54 -7.69 21.43 -9.49
CA VAL A 54 -6.64 20.76 -8.70
C VAL A 54 -6.37 21.56 -7.42
N GLU A 55 -6.26 22.88 -7.51
CA GLU A 55 -6.04 23.77 -6.36
C GLU A 55 -7.21 23.79 -5.36
N SER A 56 -8.46 23.66 -5.83
CA SER A 56 -9.65 23.74 -4.98
C SER A 56 -10.18 22.39 -4.47
N GLY A 57 -9.89 21.29 -5.18
CA GLY A 57 -10.56 20.01 -4.98
C GLY A 57 -9.66 18.84 -4.58
N ALA A 58 -8.36 18.88 -4.87
CA ALA A 58 -7.46 17.75 -4.65
C ALA A 58 -6.48 18.06 -3.51
N SER A 59 -6.85 17.71 -2.27
CA SER A 59 -5.96 17.88 -1.11
C SER A 59 -5.16 16.62 -0.83
N PHE A 60 -3.86 16.80 -0.58
CA PHE A 60 -2.97 15.75 -0.09
C PHE A 60 -3.55 15.10 1.19
N GLU A 61 -4.01 15.93 2.14
CA GLU A 61 -4.64 15.48 3.39
C GLU A 61 -5.78 14.48 3.15
N GLY A 62 -6.71 14.79 2.24
CA GLY A 62 -7.84 13.90 1.97
C GLY A 62 -7.40 12.56 1.39
N ALA A 63 -6.44 12.58 0.48
CA ALA A 63 -5.91 11.38 -0.15
C ALA A 63 -5.09 10.52 0.83
N HIS A 64 -4.26 11.13 1.67
CA HIS A 64 -3.46 10.43 2.67
C HIS A 64 -4.36 9.78 3.75
N VAL A 65 -5.35 10.52 4.27
CA VAL A 65 -6.34 9.98 5.22
C VAL A 65 -7.14 8.82 4.60
N ALA A 66 -7.56 8.95 3.35
CA ALA A 66 -8.22 7.87 2.63
C ALA A 66 -7.31 6.65 2.45
N HIS A 67 -6.02 6.87 2.14
CA HIS A 67 -5.05 5.78 2.02
C HIS A 67 -4.86 5.04 3.33
N VAL A 68 -4.64 5.77 4.44
CA VAL A 68 -4.50 5.19 5.80
C VAL A 68 -5.73 4.36 6.16
N PHE A 69 -6.94 4.87 5.88
CA PHE A 69 -8.18 4.13 6.11
C PHE A 69 -8.24 2.83 5.30
N VAL A 70 -8.03 2.89 3.98
CA VAL A 70 -8.12 1.70 3.11
C VAL A 70 -7.03 0.69 3.46
N SER A 71 -5.82 1.15 3.77
CA SER A 71 -4.70 0.33 4.23
C SER A 71 -5.05 -0.39 5.55
N ALA A 72 -5.56 0.33 6.54
CA ALA A 72 -5.97 -0.24 7.82
C ALA A 72 -7.10 -1.29 7.67
N VAL A 73 -8.08 -1.04 6.79
CA VAL A 73 -9.12 -2.03 6.44
C VAL A 73 -8.50 -3.30 5.88
N ALA A 74 -7.64 -3.16 4.87
CA ALA A 74 -7.02 -4.27 4.16
C ALA A 74 -6.20 -5.14 5.13
N THR A 75 -5.30 -4.48 5.85
CA THR A 75 -4.38 -5.12 6.79
C THR A 75 -5.11 -5.80 7.95
N THR A 76 -6.12 -5.15 8.53
CA THR A 76 -6.90 -5.74 9.63
C THR A 76 -7.73 -6.92 9.16
N ALA A 77 -8.34 -6.84 7.97
CA ALA A 77 -9.13 -7.93 7.40
C ALA A 77 -8.28 -9.17 7.06
N VAL A 78 -7.04 -8.98 6.64
CA VAL A 78 -6.07 -10.08 6.42
C VAL A 78 -5.59 -10.62 7.77
N GLY A 79 -5.15 -9.75 8.68
CA GLY A 79 -4.64 -10.13 10.00
C GLY A 79 -5.67 -10.86 10.86
N SER A 80 -6.95 -10.53 10.74
CA SER A 80 -8.03 -11.18 11.52
C SER A 80 -8.27 -12.64 11.15
N ARG A 81 -7.81 -13.07 9.97
CA ARG A 81 -7.86 -14.47 9.53
C ARG A 81 -6.67 -15.30 10.04
N GLN A 82 -5.67 -14.65 10.63
CA GLN A 82 -4.46 -15.29 11.14
C GLN A 82 -4.61 -15.72 12.61
N ARG A 83 -3.71 -16.61 13.07
CA ARG A 83 -3.76 -17.21 14.41
C ARG A 83 -3.46 -16.25 15.59
N GLY A 84 -3.18 -14.97 15.32
CA GLY A 84 -2.78 -13.99 16.33
C GLY A 84 -3.91 -13.27 17.08
N GLY A 85 -5.18 -13.54 16.72
CA GLY A 85 -6.34 -12.94 17.37
C GLY A 85 -6.63 -11.48 16.97
N PRO A 86 -7.78 -10.92 17.39
CA PRO A 86 -8.26 -9.63 16.91
C PRO A 86 -7.41 -8.44 17.40
N VAL A 87 -6.81 -8.52 18.59
CA VAL A 87 -5.96 -7.43 19.10
C VAL A 87 -4.70 -7.25 18.25
N LEU A 88 -4.05 -8.36 17.87
CA LEU A 88 -2.91 -8.31 16.98
C LEU A 88 -3.31 -7.77 15.61
N ALA A 89 -4.42 -8.25 15.04
CA ALA A 89 -4.93 -7.76 13.76
C ALA A 89 -5.21 -6.25 13.76
N ALA A 90 -5.80 -5.73 14.83
CA ALA A 90 -6.06 -4.30 14.99
C ALA A 90 -4.76 -3.49 15.13
N GLY A 91 -3.83 -3.94 15.98
CA GLY A 91 -2.54 -3.27 16.17
C GLY A 91 -1.72 -3.20 14.89
N LEU A 92 -1.74 -4.29 14.11
CA LEU A 92 -1.12 -4.36 12.80
C LEU A 92 -1.82 -3.42 11.80
N GLY A 93 -3.15 -3.43 11.72
CA GLY A 93 -3.88 -2.49 10.87
C GLY A 93 -3.59 -1.03 11.18
N ILE A 94 -3.56 -0.66 12.46
CA ILE A 94 -3.36 0.72 12.89
C ILE A 94 -1.90 1.15 12.72
N ALA A 95 -0.96 0.43 13.34
CA ALA A 95 0.46 0.83 13.29
C ALA A 95 1.06 0.64 11.89
N GLY A 96 0.70 -0.46 11.22
CA GLY A 96 1.16 -0.75 9.86
C GLY A 96 0.69 0.29 8.86
N SER A 97 -0.60 0.64 8.84
CA SER A 97 -1.11 1.65 7.92
C SER A 97 -0.44 3.01 8.14
N ILE A 98 -0.33 3.49 9.38
CA ILE A 98 0.31 4.78 9.67
C ILE A 98 1.76 4.79 9.18
N VAL A 99 2.54 3.74 9.50
CA VAL A 99 3.96 3.68 9.11
C VAL A 99 4.12 3.58 7.58
N PHE A 100 3.44 2.64 6.93
CA PHE A 100 3.63 2.39 5.50
C PHE A 100 2.99 3.48 4.63
N CYS A 101 1.85 4.05 5.00
CA CYS A 101 1.26 5.18 4.28
C CYS A 101 2.12 6.45 4.43
N THR A 102 2.72 6.69 5.61
CA THR A 102 3.67 7.82 5.76
C THR A 102 4.90 7.60 4.88
N LEU A 103 5.42 6.37 4.83
CA LEU A 103 6.57 6.05 4.00
C LEU A 103 6.24 6.22 2.50
N SER A 104 5.09 5.72 2.05
CA SER A 104 4.69 5.76 0.64
C SER A 104 4.25 7.13 0.16
N ASP A 105 3.50 7.88 0.98
CA ASP A 105 2.81 9.08 0.50
C ASP A 105 3.63 10.36 0.76
N ILE A 106 4.56 10.32 1.71
CA ILE A 106 5.32 11.50 2.16
C ILE A 106 6.82 11.28 1.92
N LEU A 107 7.42 10.29 2.60
CA LEU A 107 8.89 10.19 2.66
C LEU A 107 9.53 9.82 1.32
N LEU A 108 8.97 8.83 0.62
CA LEU A 108 9.51 8.41 -0.69
C LEU A 108 9.21 9.42 -1.81
N PRO A 109 8.03 10.05 -1.89
CA PRO A 109 7.76 11.13 -2.83
C PRO A 109 8.65 12.36 -2.59
N TYR A 110 8.88 12.72 -1.32
CA TYR A 110 9.85 13.75 -0.92
C TYR A 110 11.26 13.42 -1.42
N ALA A 111 11.76 12.22 -1.11
CA ALA A 111 13.08 11.77 -1.53
C ALA A 111 13.23 11.71 -3.05
N GLY A 112 12.18 11.26 -3.74
CA GLY A 112 12.12 11.22 -5.19
C GLY A 112 12.18 12.61 -5.82
N ALA A 113 11.35 13.54 -5.35
CA ALA A 113 11.36 14.92 -5.82
C ALA A 113 12.73 15.60 -5.63
N LEU A 114 13.38 15.38 -4.48
CA LEU A 114 14.74 15.85 -4.24
C LEU A 114 15.76 15.22 -5.20
N ALA A 115 15.66 13.92 -5.47
CA ALA A 115 16.58 13.23 -6.38
C ALA A 115 16.50 13.78 -7.82
N PHE A 116 15.35 14.31 -8.22
CA PHE A 116 15.14 14.98 -9.52
C PHE A 116 15.42 16.50 -9.48
N GLY A 117 15.98 17.02 -8.39
CA GLY A 117 16.33 18.42 -8.26
C GLY A 117 15.13 19.35 -8.11
N THR A 118 13.95 18.81 -7.78
CA THR A 118 12.75 19.63 -7.52
C THR A 118 12.77 20.10 -6.07
N PRO A 119 12.75 21.41 -5.80
CA PRO A 119 12.67 21.92 -4.44
C PRO A 119 11.33 21.50 -3.83
N VAL A 120 11.38 20.74 -2.75
CA VAL A 120 10.21 20.22 -2.03
C VAL A 120 10.38 20.45 -0.53
N SER A 121 9.30 20.84 0.15
CA SER A 121 9.27 20.95 1.61
C SER A 121 8.81 19.64 2.25
N LEU A 122 9.49 19.21 3.31
CA LEU A 122 9.04 18.06 4.09
C LEU A 122 7.91 18.49 5.03
N ASP A 123 6.67 18.16 4.66
CA ASP A 123 5.53 18.19 5.58
C ASP A 123 5.13 16.76 5.96
N VAL A 124 5.08 16.48 7.26
CA VAL A 124 4.67 15.17 7.79
C VAL A 124 3.31 15.33 8.45
N GLU A 125 2.26 14.94 7.72
CA GLU A 125 0.88 15.11 8.18
C GLU A 125 0.59 14.38 9.50
N VAL A 126 1.22 13.23 9.75
CA VAL A 126 1.06 12.50 11.01
C VAL A 126 1.45 13.35 12.23
N LEU A 127 2.39 14.29 12.07
CA LEU A 127 2.80 15.21 13.14
C LEU A 127 1.87 16.40 13.28
N HIS A 128 1.32 16.90 12.17
CA HIS A 128 0.39 18.04 12.17
C HIS A 128 -1.03 17.66 12.57
N ALA A 129 -1.48 16.47 12.17
CA ALA A 129 -2.85 15.99 12.30
C ALA A 129 -2.94 14.56 12.86
N PRO A 130 -2.27 14.24 13.99
CA PRO A 130 -2.20 12.87 14.51
C PRO A 130 -3.57 12.29 14.85
N VAL A 131 -4.51 13.14 15.28
CA VAL A 131 -5.87 12.70 15.62
C VAL A 131 -6.64 12.29 14.36
N LYS A 132 -6.54 13.04 13.25
CA LYS A 132 -7.25 12.72 12.00
C LYS A 132 -6.73 11.39 11.42
N VAL A 133 -5.41 11.26 11.33
CA VAL A 133 -4.73 10.04 10.87
C VAL A 133 -5.06 8.85 11.78
N GLY A 134 -4.98 9.04 13.10
CA GLY A 134 -5.28 8.00 14.08
C GLY A 134 -6.73 7.54 14.02
N LEU A 135 -7.69 8.46 13.90
CA LEU A 135 -9.10 8.13 13.74
C LEU A 135 -9.36 7.37 12.45
N ALA A 136 -8.73 7.76 11.34
CA ALA A 136 -8.83 7.05 10.07
C ALA A 136 -8.30 5.61 10.18
N ALA A 137 -7.16 5.42 10.84
CA ALA A 137 -6.57 4.10 11.07
C ALA A 137 -7.47 3.23 11.96
N VAL A 138 -8.02 3.77 13.05
CA VAL A 138 -8.94 3.04 13.94
C VAL A 138 -10.25 2.71 13.24
N ALA A 139 -10.84 3.66 12.52
CA ALA A 139 -12.06 3.45 11.74
C ALA A 139 -11.84 2.40 10.65
N GLY A 140 -10.69 2.43 9.98
CA GLY A 140 -10.31 1.44 8.98
C GLY A 140 -10.14 0.05 9.60
N ALA A 141 -9.48 -0.06 10.74
CA ALA A 141 -9.37 -1.33 11.46
C ALA A 141 -10.75 -1.89 11.86
N ALA A 142 -11.64 -1.05 12.41
CA ALA A 142 -13.02 -1.43 12.71
C ALA A 142 -13.78 -1.90 11.45
N GLY A 143 -13.64 -1.19 10.33
CA GLY A 143 -14.20 -1.59 9.04
C GLY A 143 -13.65 -2.92 8.53
N GLY A 144 -12.36 -3.20 8.74
CA GLY A 144 -11.72 -4.47 8.45
C GLY A 144 -12.34 -5.64 9.22
N PHE A 145 -12.72 -5.45 10.48
CA PHE A 145 -13.45 -6.44 11.26
C PHE A 145 -14.91 -6.62 10.79
N ALA A 146 -15.60 -5.53 10.46
CA ALA A 146 -16.99 -5.58 10.05
C ALA A 146 -17.21 -6.22 8.66
N HIS A 147 -16.26 -6.05 7.74
CA HIS A 147 -16.42 -6.39 6.32
C HIS A 147 -15.38 -7.39 5.79
N MET A 148 -14.88 -8.29 6.65
CA MET A 148 -13.83 -9.29 6.38
C MET A 148 -14.01 -10.12 5.09
N ARG A 149 -15.25 -10.30 4.60
CA ARG A 149 -15.57 -11.23 3.50
C ARG A 149 -15.70 -10.58 2.12
N ARG A 150 -15.90 -9.26 2.04
CA ARG A 150 -16.11 -8.53 0.76
C ARG A 150 -14.91 -7.70 0.31
N LEU A 151 -14.06 -7.24 1.24
CA LEU A 151 -13.02 -6.24 0.95
C LEU A 151 -11.65 -6.83 0.58
N SER A 152 -11.40 -8.13 0.79
CA SER A 152 -10.06 -8.70 0.57
C SER A 152 -9.60 -8.70 -0.90
N ILE A 153 -10.52 -8.65 -1.87
CA ILE A 153 -10.16 -8.72 -3.31
C ILE A 153 -9.98 -7.33 -3.93
N TYR A 154 -10.74 -6.33 -3.49
CA TYR A 154 -10.65 -4.97 -4.01
C TYR A 154 -9.65 -4.08 -3.25
N SER A 155 -9.17 -4.53 -2.09
CA SER A 155 -8.32 -3.70 -1.22
C SER A 155 -6.91 -3.43 -1.74
N HIS A 156 -6.29 -4.35 -2.49
CA HIS A 156 -4.94 -4.15 -3.01
C HIS A 156 -4.91 -3.08 -4.10
N SER A 157 -5.66 -3.31 -5.19
CA SER A 157 -5.75 -2.35 -6.29
C SER A 157 -6.25 -0.99 -5.83
N ALA A 158 -7.21 -0.95 -4.90
CA ALA A 158 -7.69 0.31 -4.34
C ALA A 158 -6.62 1.04 -3.53
N HIS A 159 -5.88 0.38 -2.63
CA HIS A 159 -4.86 1.09 -1.85
C HIS A 159 -3.69 1.54 -2.74
N VAL A 160 -3.30 0.77 -3.77
CA VAL A 160 -2.24 1.17 -4.72
C VAL A 160 -2.66 2.43 -5.49
N LEU A 161 -3.92 2.49 -5.95
CA LEU A 161 -4.47 3.67 -6.63
C LEU A 161 -4.55 4.89 -5.69
N VAL A 162 -5.02 4.71 -4.46
CA VAL A 162 -5.14 5.80 -3.50
C VAL A 162 -3.75 6.27 -3.04
N SER A 163 -2.79 5.35 -2.90
CA SER A 163 -1.39 5.68 -2.59
C SER A 163 -0.71 6.44 -3.73
N SER A 164 -0.89 6.03 -4.98
CA SER A 164 -0.33 6.76 -6.12
C SER A 164 -0.93 8.18 -6.22
N LEU A 165 -2.23 8.31 -5.93
CA LEU A 165 -2.91 9.61 -5.84
C LEU A 165 -2.36 10.45 -4.69
N ALA A 166 -2.23 9.91 -3.49
CA ALA A 166 -1.68 10.62 -2.34
C ALA A 166 -0.24 11.08 -2.60
N SER A 167 0.60 10.20 -3.16
CA SER A 167 1.99 10.48 -3.50
C SER A 167 2.13 11.61 -4.52
N VAL A 168 1.31 11.63 -5.59
CA VAL A 168 1.38 12.71 -6.58
C VAL A 168 0.83 14.03 -6.03
N LEU A 169 -0.19 13.97 -5.17
CA LEU A 169 -0.71 15.16 -4.49
C LEU A 169 0.27 15.72 -3.47
N TYR A 170 1.08 14.88 -2.83
CA TYR A 170 2.17 15.34 -1.98
C TYR A 170 3.16 16.20 -2.76
N VAL A 171 3.63 15.68 -3.91
CA VAL A 171 4.55 16.44 -4.77
C VAL A 171 3.85 17.68 -5.33
N HIS A 172 2.57 17.60 -5.72
CA HIS A 172 1.82 18.76 -6.18
C HIS A 172 1.73 19.89 -5.16
N THR A 173 1.49 19.54 -3.90
CA THR A 173 1.25 20.51 -2.83
C THR A 173 2.55 21.09 -2.25
N HIS A 174 3.62 20.30 -2.21
CA HIS A 174 4.86 20.68 -1.50
C HIS A 174 6.05 20.94 -2.41
N ALA A 175 6.00 20.53 -3.68
CA ALA A 175 7.09 20.76 -4.63
C ALA A 175 6.83 22.00 -5.48
N ALA A 176 7.81 22.88 -5.52
CA ALA A 176 7.80 24.05 -6.40
C ALA A 176 8.49 23.72 -7.73
N GLY A 177 7.97 24.26 -8.83
CA GLY A 177 8.60 24.17 -10.15
C GLY A 177 7.86 23.25 -11.13
N ALA A 178 8.58 22.81 -12.17
CA ALA A 178 8.02 22.23 -13.39
C ALA A 178 7.71 20.72 -13.31
N TRP A 179 7.48 20.15 -12.13
CA TRP A 179 7.24 18.69 -11.98
C TRP A 179 6.02 18.21 -12.80
N ALA A 180 5.06 19.10 -13.09
CA ALA A 180 3.87 18.82 -13.89
C ALA A 180 4.09 18.94 -15.40
N ASP A 181 5.29 19.33 -15.86
CA ASP A 181 5.60 19.32 -17.29
C ASP A 181 5.63 17.89 -17.81
N TRP A 182 5.12 17.70 -19.03
CA TRP A 182 5.08 16.40 -19.68
C TRP A 182 6.47 15.77 -19.86
N ALA A 183 7.50 16.60 -19.97
CA ALA A 183 8.89 16.15 -20.04
C ALA A 183 9.31 15.40 -18.77
N HIS A 184 8.71 15.73 -17.62
CA HIS A 184 9.02 15.15 -16.31
C HIS A 184 8.06 14.03 -15.87
N ALA A 185 7.09 13.66 -16.72
CA ALA A 185 6.16 12.58 -16.44
C ALA A 185 6.85 11.21 -16.24
N PRO A 186 7.93 10.84 -16.99
CA PRO A 186 8.66 9.61 -16.73
C PRO A 186 9.36 9.59 -15.36
N GLU A 187 9.96 10.71 -14.95
CA GLU A 187 10.58 10.87 -13.63
C GLU A 187 9.54 10.75 -12.53
N MET A 188 8.39 11.43 -12.68
CA MET A 188 7.27 11.32 -11.75
C MET A 188 6.75 9.88 -11.68
N ALA A 189 6.57 9.20 -12.81
CA ALA A 189 6.15 7.81 -12.83
C ALA A 189 7.15 6.91 -12.08
N ALA A 190 8.46 7.16 -12.20
CA ALA A 190 9.47 6.44 -11.44
C ALA A 190 9.39 6.73 -9.94
N VAL A 191 9.21 8.00 -9.52
CA VAL A 191 8.97 8.36 -8.11
C VAL A 191 7.77 7.59 -7.58
N LEU A 192 6.63 7.67 -8.26
CA LEU A 192 5.39 7.02 -7.84
C LEU A 192 5.55 5.50 -7.82
N PHE A 193 6.24 4.92 -8.80
CA PHE A 193 6.52 3.49 -8.83
C PHE A 193 7.27 3.04 -7.57
N PHE A 194 8.41 3.65 -7.26
CA PHE A 194 9.18 3.25 -6.07
C PHE A 194 8.46 3.60 -4.76
N SER A 195 7.75 4.73 -4.74
CA SER A 195 7.02 5.21 -3.56
C SER A 195 5.85 4.32 -3.20
N VAL A 196 5.16 3.74 -4.18
CA VAL A 196 4.01 2.87 -3.93
C VAL A 196 4.46 1.41 -3.86
N PHE A 197 5.26 0.95 -4.82
CA PHE A 197 5.62 -0.47 -4.96
C PHE A 197 6.35 -1.00 -3.72
N LEU A 198 7.37 -0.29 -3.23
CA LEU A 198 8.18 -0.79 -2.11
C LEU A 198 7.37 -0.89 -0.81
N PRO A 199 6.79 0.19 -0.25
CA PRO A 199 6.08 0.13 1.03
C PRO A 199 4.77 -0.65 0.94
N CYS A 200 3.98 -0.54 -0.14
CA CYS A 200 2.71 -1.26 -0.24
C CYS A 200 2.93 -2.78 -0.43
N CYS A 201 3.93 -3.20 -1.21
CA CYS A 201 4.28 -4.63 -1.26
C CYS A 201 4.87 -5.11 0.07
N MET A 202 5.62 -4.26 0.78
CA MET A 202 6.14 -4.61 2.10
C MET A 202 5.01 -4.74 3.12
N SER A 203 4.01 -3.86 3.15
CA SER A 203 2.86 -4.00 4.05
C SER A 203 2.08 -5.28 3.77
N ASP A 204 1.97 -5.66 2.50
CA ASP A 204 1.20 -6.84 2.10
C ASP A 204 1.94 -8.17 2.36
N LEU A 205 3.28 -8.16 2.37
CA LEU A 205 4.10 -9.34 2.67
C LEU A 205 4.48 -9.45 4.16
N VAL A 206 4.87 -8.33 4.78
CA VAL A 206 5.33 -8.30 6.18
C VAL A 206 4.19 -8.68 7.10
N MET A 207 2.95 -8.31 6.79
CA MET A 207 1.82 -8.59 7.69
C MET A 207 1.40 -10.05 7.76
N PRO A 208 1.26 -10.79 6.65
CA PRO A 208 1.09 -12.23 6.69
C PRO A 208 2.27 -12.94 7.37
N VAL A 209 3.52 -12.59 7.02
CA VAL A 209 4.73 -13.26 7.51
C VAL A 209 4.99 -13.00 9.00
N ALA A 210 4.77 -11.76 9.48
CA ALA A 210 4.92 -11.43 10.90
C ALA A 210 3.83 -12.10 11.76
N CYS A 211 2.64 -12.36 11.20
CA CYS A 211 1.55 -13.05 11.89
C CYS A 211 1.66 -14.57 11.83
N THR A 212 2.34 -15.12 10.82
CA THR A 212 2.46 -16.56 10.64
C THR A 212 3.91 -16.98 10.53
N HIS A 213 4.39 -17.65 11.57
CA HIS A 213 5.45 -18.65 11.39
C HIS A 213 4.99 -19.85 10.54
N CYS A 214 3.87 -19.79 9.79
CA CYS A 214 3.33 -20.88 8.96
C CYS A 214 2.53 -20.40 7.73
N ASP A 215 2.94 -20.94 6.58
CA ASP A 215 2.18 -21.34 5.39
C ASP A 215 1.29 -20.31 4.64
N PHE A 216 1.81 -19.86 3.49
CA PHE A 216 1.13 -19.07 2.47
C PHE A 216 0.24 -20.00 1.61
N ARG A 217 -0.72 -20.70 2.23
CA ARG A 217 -1.68 -21.53 1.50
C ARG A 217 -3.02 -20.83 1.40
N GLY A 218 -3.29 -20.33 0.21
CA GLY A 218 -4.64 -20.05 -0.25
C GLY A 218 -5.55 -21.24 0.07
N ARG A 219 -6.69 -20.93 0.67
CA ARG A 219 -7.77 -21.90 0.86
C ARG A 219 -8.17 -22.44 -0.52
N ASP A 220 -7.97 -23.74 -0.72
CA ASP A 220 -8.89 -24.60 -1.45
C ASP A 220 -8.79 -26.02 -0.86
N ASN A 221 -9.64 -26.30 0.13
CA ASN A 221 -10.24 -27.61 0.30
C ASN A 221 -11.51 -27.49 1.17
N PRO A 222 -12.73 -27.52 0.61
CA PRO A 222 -13.93 -27.80 1.39
C PRO A 222 -13.98 -29.31 1.66
N ALA A 223 -13.52 -29.71 2.85
CA ALA A 223 -13.76 -31.05 3.36
C ALA A 223 -14.91 -30.99 4.39
N SER A 224 -16.14 -31.13 3.90
CA SER A 224 -17.25 -31.90 4.49
C SER A 224 -18.52 -31.69 3.67
#